data_AF-A0A4P6EZE5-F1
#
_entry.id   AF-A0A4P6EZE5-F1
#
_cell.length_a   1.000
_cell.length_b   1.000
_cell.length_c   1.000
_cell.angle_alpha   90.00
_cell.angle_beta   90.00
_cell.angle_gamma   90.00
#
_symmetry.space_group_name_H-M   'P 1'
#
loop_
_entity.id
_entity.type
_entity.pdbx_description
1 polymer ?
#
loop_
_entity_poly.entity_id
_entity_poly.type
_entity_poly.pdbx_seq_one_letter_code
_entity_poly.pdbx_strand_id
1 'polypeptide(L)' 'MRSEDQVKRKLFELNGQLEALKARLPEPERSSHIQVVRLEDMILMLEWVLNAPAGSYHQ' A
#
# COMPACT_ATOMS: atom_id res chain seq x y z
N MET A 1 1.10 8.49 -17.53
CA MET A 1 0.75 9.67 -16.72
C MET A 1 1.70 9.74 -15.54
N ARG A 2 2.29 10.89 -15.22
CA ARG A 2 3.28 11.02 -14.12
C ARG A 2 2.74 10.53 -12.77
N SER A 3 1.42 10.59 -12.56
CA SER A 3 0.74 10.16 -11.34
C SER A 3 0.67 8.63 -11.18
N GLU A 4 0.51 7.87 -12.26
CA GLU A 4 0.40 6.40 -12.18
C GLU A 4 1.75 5.77 -11.81
N ASP A 5 2.84 6.25 -12.41
CA ASP A 5 4.20 5.80 -12.08
C ASP A 5 4.57 6.16 -10.63
N GLN A 6 4.07 7.28 -10.11
CA GLN A 6 4.23 7.66 -8.71
C GLN A 6 3.50 6.70 -7.76
N VAL A 7 2.26 6.32 -8.09
CA VAL A 7 1.47 5.36 -7.30
C VAL A 7 2.14 3.98 -7.31
N LYS A 8 2.62 3.51 -8.47
CA LYS A 8 3.35 2.23 -8.58
C LYS A 8 4.63 2.20 -7.76
N ARG A 9 5.43 3.27 -7.79
CA ARG A 9 6.64 3.39 -6.96
C ARG A 9 6.29 3.35 -5.47
N LYS A 10 5.26 4.09 -5.08
CA LYS A 10 4.82 4.12 -3.68
C LYS A 10 4.32 2.77 -3.19
N LEU A 11 3.58 2.06 -4.03
CA LEU A 11 3.10 0.71 -3.76
C LEU A 11 4.24 -0.29 -3.58
N PHE A 12 5.29 -0.20 -4.42
CA PHE A 12 6.49 -1.03 -4.26
C PHE A 12 7.20 -0.76 -2.93
N GLU A 13 7.38 0.51 -2.56
CA GLU A 13 7.98 0.90 -1.28
C GLU A 13 7.19 0.34 -0.08
N LEU A 14 5.86 0.50 -0.08
CA LEU A 14 5.00 0.05 1.01
C LEU A 14 4.99 -1.47 1.14
N ASN A 15 4.97 -2.20 0.02
CA ASN A 15 5.10 -3.66 0.04
C ASN A 15 6.45 -4.11 0.62
N GLY A 16 7.54 -3.44 0.26
CA GLY A 16 8.86 -3.71 0.85
C GLY A 16 8.90 -3.47 2.36
N GLN A 17 8.24 -2.41 2.84
CA GLN A 17 8.10 -2.12 4.27
C GLN A 17 7.25 -3.16 5.00
N LEU A 18 6.15 -3.60 4.37
CA LEU A 18 5.26 -4.63 4.92
C LEU A 18 5.99 -5.96 5.09
N GLU A 19 6.71 -6.41 4.07
CA GLU A 19 7.49 -7.66 4.11
C GLU A 19 8.62 -7.58 5.13
N ALA A 20 9.34 -6.45 5.18
CA ALA A 20 10.39 -6.25 6.18
C ALA A 20 9.84 -6.22 7.62
N LEU A 21 8.66 -5.64 7.81
CA LEU A 21 7.99 -5.63 9.10
C LEU A 21 7.55 -7.04 9.48
N LYS A 22 6.84 -7.76 8.61
CA LYS A 22 6.42 -9.16 8.82
C LYS A 22 7.60 -10.08 9.15
N ALA A 23 8.72 -9.93 8.45
CA ALA A 23 9.93 -10.73 8.70
C ALA A 23 10.61 -10.43 10.04
N ARG A 24 10.39 -9.24 10.62
CA ARG A 24 11.01 -8.82 11.90
C ARG A 24 10.15 -9.13 13.11
N LEU A 25 8.90 -9.57 12.94
CA LEU A 25 7.99 -9.84 14.05
C LEU A 25 8.17 -11.27 14.55
N PRO A 26 8.77 -11.49 15.74
CA PRO A 26 9.00 -12.83 16.26
C PRO A 26 7.71 -13.45 16.84
N GLU A 27 6.72 -12.62 17.22
CA GLU A 27 5.36 -12.98 17.61
C GLU A 27 4.44 -11.76 17.39
N PRO A 28 3.10 -11.94 17.28
CA PRO A 28 2.18 -10.84 17.04
C PRO A 28 2.02 -9.95 18.28
N GLU A 29 2.97 -9.06 18.52
CA GLU A 29 2.75 -7.93 19.41
C GLU A 29 1.61 -7.07 18.85
N ARG A 30 0.67 -6.68 19.71
CA ARG A 30 -0.52 -5.90 19.32
C ARG A 30 -0.15 -4.59 18.61
N SER A 31 0.93 -3.94 19.03
CA SER A 31 1.51 -2.73 18.41
C SER A 31 1.96 -2.97 16.96
N SER A 32 2.67 -4.07 16.77
CA SER A 32 3.20 -4.51 15.47
C SER A 32 2.11 -4.94 14.51
N HIS A 33 1.07 -5.61 15.03
CA HIS A 33 -0.11 -5.96 14.24
C HIS A 33 -0.85 -4.72 13.74
N ILE A 34 -1.00 -3.67 14.56
CA ILE A 34 -1.60 -2.39 14.14
C ILE A 34 -0.77 -1.74 13.00
N GLN A 35 0.55 -1.83 13.05
CA GLN A 35 1.42 -1.28 12.01
C GLN A 35 1.28 -2.06 10.68
N VAL A 36 1.18 -3.39 10.75
CA VAL A 36 0.93 -4.25 9.59
C VAL A 36 -0.40 -3.89 8.93
N VAL A 37 -1.49 -3.82 9.71
CA VAL A 37 -2.84 -3.50 9.20
C VAL A 37 -2.85 -2.13 8.52
N ARG A 38 -2.20 -1.12 9.09
CA ARG A 38 -2.12 0.21 8.48
C ARG A 38 -1.39 0.21 7.13
N LEU A 39 -0.32 -0.57 7.00
CA LEU A 39 0.41 -0.70 5.74
C LEU A 39 -0.44 -1.43 4.70
N GLU A 40 -1.16 -2.48 5.10
CA GLU A 40 -2.08 -3.23 4.23
C GLU A 40 -3.23 -2.35 3.72
N ASP A 41 -3.84 -1.53 4.58
CA ASP A 41 -4.89 -0.58 4.19
C ASP A 41 -4.37 0.46 3.18
N MET A 42 -3.16 0.99 3.39
CA MET A 42 -2.55 1.95 2.48
C MET A 42 -2.22 1.33 1.12
N ILE A 43 -1.75 0.08 1.10
CA ILE A 43 -1.48 -0.66 -0.14
C ILE A 43 -2.79 -0.89 -0.90
N LEU A 44 -3.83 -1.38 -0.22
CA LEU A 44 -5.14 -1.65 -0.81
C LEU A 44 -5.75 -0.40 -1.47
N MET A 45 -5.62 0.77 -0.82
CA MET A 45 -6.09 2.02 -1.39
C MET A 45 -5.35 2.38 -2.69
N LEU A 46 -4.03 2.23 -2.72
CA LEU A 46 -3.23 2.53 -3.90
C LEU A 46 -3.47 1.53 -5.04
N GLU A 47 -3.67 0.26 -4.71
CA GLU A 47 -4.11 -0.77 -5.66
C GLU A 47 -5.47 -0.41 -6.25
N TRP A 48 -6.41 0.05 -5.43
CA TRP A 48 -7.71 0.51 -5.92
C TRP A 48 -7.58 1.71 -6.86
N VAL A 49 -6.73 2.69 -6.53
CA VAL A 49 -6.47 3.85 -7.40
C VAL A 49 -5.88 3.44 -8.76
N LEU A 50 -4.99 2.44 -8.79
CA LEU A 50 -4.42 1.93 -10.05
C LEU A 50 -5.43 1.16 -10.89
N ASN A 51 -6.36 0.47 -10.24
CA ASN A 51 -7.37 -0.35 -10.92
C ASN A 51 -8.69 0.39 -11.16
N ALA A 52 -8.84 1.62 -10.64
CA ALA A 52 -10.02 2.43 -10.86
C ALA A 52 -10.15 2.76 -12.37
N PRO A 53 -11.34 2.63 -12.97
CA PRO A 53 -11.53 2.94 -14.37
C PRO A 53 -11.18 4.41 -14.62
N ALA A 54 -10.26 4.65 -15.56
CA ALA A 54 -9.92 6.00 -16.02
C ALA A 54 -11.08 6.55 -16.87
N GLY A 55 -12.17 6.99 -16.24
CA GLY A 55 -13.37 7.44 -16.94
C GLY A 55 -14.21 8.45 -16.15
N SER A 56 -14.28 9.68 -16.69
CA SER A 56 -15.37 10.65 -16.56
C SER A 56 -15.49 11.55 -15.30
N TYR A 57 -14.42 12.20 -14.87
CA TYR A 57 -14.53 13.48 -14.12
C TYR A 57 -13.85 14.66 -14.82
N HIS A 58 -13.81 14.61 -16.15
CA HIS A 58 -13.59 15.80 -16.99
C HIS A 58 -14.64 15.78 -18.11
N GLN A 59 -15.82 16.31 -17.80
CA GLN A 59 -16.65 17.03 -18.77
C GLN A 59 -16.78 18.47 -18.29
#